data_AF-A0A2V8WUR9-F1
#
_entry.id   AF-A0A2V8WUR9-F1
#
_cell.length_a   1.000
_cell.length_b   1.000
_cell.length_c   1.000
_cell.angle_alpha   90.00
_cell.angle_beta   90.00
_cell.angle_gamma   90.00
#
_symmetry.space_group_name_H-M   'P 1'
#
loop_
_entity.id
_entity.type
_entity.pdbx_description
1 polymer ?
#
loop_
_entity_poly.entity_id
_entity_poly.type
_entity_poly.pdbx_seq_one_letter_code
_entity_poly.pdbx_strand_id
1 'polypeptide(L)'
;MSATRQLGPLPMLGLWAALTLTGALYAAWLGYGGRGFAATLTAFAIFFLVMLLFAARGVPESLAARFGAGSGFLLGVAVFLVYLIYALGTNTFAFTRAAAIVGLVFIPLALAASAARQPPGCWQDFVTIAGIWVAVKFSPSHWLWPYPGGRLAYVFTVLLCVNVALASFVLLRRLNGIGYSIGWGRHWSFFVLASFIVFGCIAIPLGQAIHFIEFAPRFSEWKSLPLLSLGILFFTAWPEEFLFRGLLQNMLARASKSELAGWWTASLLFGFSHITNMGFPNWRYVLLASIAGFFYGWTWRKTGSIFASALVHAAVDVLWHFLFRTT
;
A
#
# COMPACT_ATOMS: atom_id res chain seq x y z
N MET A 1 20.61 1.88 -5.76
CA MET A 1 20.57 3.13 -6.54
C MET A 1 19.14 3.63 -6.48
N SER A 2 18.86 4.87 -6.08
CA SER A 2 17.49 5.42 -6.10
C SER A 2 17.00 5.67 -7.53
N ALA A 3 15.71 5.98 -7.68
CA ALA A 3 15.15 6.46 -8.94
C ALA A 3 16.01 7.58 -9.52
N THR A 4 16.53 7.43 -10.75
CA THR A 4 17.33 8.49 -11.40
C THR A 4 16.43 9.58 -11.98
N ARG A 5 15.16 9.26 -12.20
CA ARG A 5 14.10 10.18 -12.61
C ARG A 5 12.87 9.91 -11.73
N GLN A 6 12.19 10.97 -11.34
CA GLN A 6 11.00 10.92 -10.48
C GLN A 6 10.05 12.02 -10.93
N LEU A 7 8.74 11.75 -10.90
CA LEU A 7 7.74 12.77 -11.20
C LEU A 7 7.84 13.95 -10.23
N GLY A 8 7.73 15.16 -10.77
CA GLY A 8 7.57 16.38 -9.97
C GLY A 8 6.13 16.54 -9.46
N PRO A 9 5.87 17.55 -8.61
CA PRO A 9 4.53 17.79 -8.05
C PRO A 9 3.46 18.03 -9.12
N LEU A 10 3.74 18.82 -10.16
CA LEU A 10 2.76 19.16 -11.20
C LEU A 10 2.32 17.94 -12.04
N PRO A 11 3.23 17.12 -12.60
CA PRO A 11 2.83 15.85 -13.23
C PRO A 11 2.07 14.91 -12.30
N MET A 12 2.44 14.89 -11.01
CA MET A 12 1.74 14.05 -10.03
C MET A 12 0.30 14.52 -9.78
N LEU A 13 0.07 15.83 -9.72
CA LEU A 13 -1.28 16.41 -9.66
C LEU A 13 -2.09 16.08 -10.93
N GLY A 14 -1.47 16.15 -12.10
CA GLY A 14 -2.09 15.75 -13.36
C GLY A 14 -2.50 14.27 -13.37
N LEU A 15 -1.61 13.38 -12.92
CA LEU A 15 -1.90 11.95 -12.77
C LEU A 15 -3.06 11.70 -11.79
N TRP A 16 -3.00 12.34 -10.62
CA TRP A 16 -4.06 12.26 -9.61
C TRP A 16 -5.41 12.73 -10.17
N ALA A 17 -5.44 13.87 -10.86
CA ALA A 17 -6.65 14.44 -11.43
C ALA A 17 -7.24 13.51 -12.49
N ALA A 18 -6.41 12.98 -13.40
CA ALA A 18 -6.85 12.06 -14.44
C ALA A 18 -7.43 10.76 -13.85
N LEU A 19 -6.75 10.13 -12.89
CA LEU A 19 -7.21 8.90 -12.25
C LEU A 19 -8.50 9.11 -11.45
N THR A 20 -8.56 10.19 -10.66
CA THR A 20 -9.73 10.51 -9.83
C THR A 20 -10.93 10.88 -10.70
N LEU A 21 -10.74 11.70 -11.74
CA LEU A 21 -11.81 12.08 -12.67
C LEU A 21 -12.32 10.87 -13.45
N THR A 22 -11.43 9.99 -13.93
CA THR A 22 -11.84 8.75 -14.61
C THR A 22 -12.69 7.88 -13.70
N GLY A 23 -12.25 7.66 -12.45
CA GLY A 23 -13.02 6.91 -11.46
C GLY A 23 -14.37 7.56 -11.13
N ALA A 24 -14.40 8.89 -10.99
CA ALA A 24 -15.62 9.65 -10.72
C ALA A 24 -16.64 9.55 -11.87
N LEU A 25 -16.19 9.74 -13.11
CA LEU A 25 -17.03 9.63 -14.31
C LEU A 25 -17.54 8.21 -14.49
N TYR A 26 -16.70 7.20 -14.26
CA TYR A 26 -17.11 5.80 -14.33
C TYR A 26 -18.15 5.45 -13.25
N ALA A 27 -17.95 5.90 -12.01
CA ALA A 27 -18.92 5.70 -10.94
C ALA A 27 -20.25 6.44 -11.22
N ALA A 28 -20.19 7.66 -11.75
CA ALA A 28 -21.39 8.39 -12.17
C ALA A 28 -22.13 7.66 -13.30
N TRP A 29 -21.40 7.09 -14.27
CA TRP A 29 -21.98 6.27 -15.33
C TRP A 29 -22.66 5.00 -14.81
N LEU A 30 -22.14 4.40 -13.74
CA LEU A 30 -22.79 3.29 -13.02
C LEU A 30 -23.98 3.72 -12.15
N GLY A 31 -24.35 5.00 -12.14
CA GLY A 31 -25.51 5.54 -11.43
C GLY A 31 -25.24 5.98 -9.99
N TYR A 32 -23.97 6.06 -9.55
CA TYR A 32 -23.66 6.64 -8.25
C TYR A 32 -23.75 8.18 -8.29
N GLY A 33 -24.40 8.77 -7.29
CA GLY A 33 -24.61 10.22 -7.22
C GLY A 33 -25.09 10.70 -5.85
N GLY A 34 -25.33 12.01 -5.75
CA GLY A 34 -25.83 12.65 -4.53
C GLY A 34 -24.77 12.90 -3.45
N ARG A 35 -25.23 13.33 -2.27
CA ARG A 35 -24.37 13.79 -1.15
C ARG A 35 -23.41 12.71 -0.66
N GLY A 36 -23.88 11.47 -0.45
CA GLY A 36 -23.04 10.37 0.03
C GLY A 36 -21.94 9.99 -0.95
N PHE A 37 -22.24 9.99 -2.25
CA PHE A 37 -21.24 9.78 -3.30
C PHE A 37 -20.22 10.93 -3.32
N ALA A 38 -20.66 12.19 -3.30
CA ALA A 38 -19.77 13.35 -3.31
C ALA A 38 -18.80 13.35 -2.11
N ALA A 39 -19.30 13.02 -0.92
CA ALA A 39 -18.49 12.91 0.29
C ALA A 39 -17.47 11.75 0.21
N THR A 40 -17.89 10.60 -0.31
CA THR A 40 -17.03 9.44 -0.52
C THR A 40 -15.93 9.75 -1.54
N LEU A 41 -16.29 10.33 -2.69
CA LEU A 41 -15.35 10.72 -3.73
C LEU A 41 -14.36 11.77 -3.21
N THR A 42 -14.83 12.75 -2.44
CA THR A 42 -13.96 13.78 -1.83
C THR A 42 -12.96 13.15 -0.87
N ALA A 43 -13.42 12.25 0.02
CA ALA A 43 -12.52 11.59 0.96
C ALA A 43 -11.49 10.69 0.26
N PHE A 44 -11.93 9.92 -0.73
CA PHE A 44 -11.05 9.13 -1.58
C PHE A 44 -10.01 10.00 -2.29
N ALA A 45 -10.46 11.07 -2.94
CA ALA A 45 -9.62 11.98 -3.71
C ALA A 45 -8.52 12.60 -2.84
N ILE A 46 -8.85 13.02 -1.60
CA ILE A 46 -7.86 13.61 -0.68
C ILE A 46 -6.86 12.57 -0.19
N PHE A 47 -7.31 11.38 0.25
CA PHE A 47 -6.37 10.34 0.68
C PHE A 47 -5.44 9.89 -0.44
N PHE A 48 -5.98 9.74 -1.65
CA PHE A 48 -5.22 9.35 -2.82
C PHE A 48 -4.27 10.46 -3.29
N LEU A 49 -4.68 11.73 -3.17
CA LEU A 49 -3.83 12.88 -3.44
C LEU A 49 -2.58 12.85 -2.57
N VAL A 50 -2.73 12.65 -1.26
CA VAL A 50 -1.59 12.58 -0.34
C VAL A 50 -0.69 11.40 -0.67
N MET A 51 -1.27 10.21 -0.89
CA MET A 51 -0.52 9.02 -1.31
C MET A 51 0.35 9.30 -2.54
N LEU A 52 -0.20 9.95 -3.57
CA LEU A 52 0.54 10.28 -4.79
C LEU A 52 1.56 11.41 -4.59
N LEU A 53 1.17 12.51 -3.93
CA LEU A 53 2.04 13.67 -3.73
C LEU A 53 3.27 13.34 -2.90
N PHE A 54 3.17 12.45 -1.90
CA PHE A 54 4.34 12.01 -1.14
C PHE A 54 5.35 11.24 -1.99
N ALA A 55 4.92 10.67 -3.11
CA ALA A 55 5.78 10.01 -4.08
C ALA A 55 6.38 10.97 -5.12
N ALA A 56 6.00 12.26 -5.10
CA ALA A 56 6.55 13.29 -5.96
C ALA A 56 7.84 13.87 -5.36
N ARG A 57 8.76 14.28 -6.25
CA ARG A 57 10.07 14.79 -5.86
C ARG A 57 9.96 16.01 -4.94
N GLY A 58 10.62 15.95 -3.79
CA GLY A 58 10.80 17.09 -2.89
C GLY A 58 9.59 17.44 -2.02
N VAL A 59 8.45 16.74 -2.17
CA VAL A 59 7.23 17.07 -1.42
C VAL A 59 7.37 16.73 0.07
N PRO A 60 7.77 15.51 0.48
CA PRO A 60 7.95 15.21 1.89
C PRO A 60 8.98 16.11 2.57
N GLU A 61 10.10 16.40 1.88
CA GLU A 61 11.15 17.27 2.38
C GLU A 61 10.66 18.71 2.56
N SER A 62 9.88 19.22 1.60
CA SER A 62 9.29 20.56 1.68
C SER A 62 8.29 20.68 2.83
N LEU A 63 7.45 19.65 3.04
CA LEU A 63 6.49 19.62 4.16
C LEU A 63 7.22 19.56 5.51
N ALA A 64 8.23 18.71 5.62
CA ALA A 64 9.04 18.59 6.83
C ALA A 64 9.85 19.87 7.12
N ALA A 65 10.33 20.57 6.09
CA ALA A 65 11.03 21.85 6.23
C ALA A 65 10.09 22.98 6.68
N ARG A 66 8.86 23.03 6.12
CA ARG A 66 7.90 24.10 6.41
C ARG A 66 7.21 23.95 7.76
N PHE A 67 6.88 22.72 8.16
CA PHE A 67 6.08 22.45 9.37
C PHE A 67 6.87 21.72 10.47
N GLY A 68 8.15 21.45 10.26
CA GLY A 68 9.04 20.86 11.26
C GLY A 68 8.57 19.50 11.79
N ALA A 69 8.76 19.29 13.09
CA ALA A 69 8.37 18.07 13.79
C ALA A 69 6.84 17.90 13.90
N GLY A 70 6.05 18.97 13.72
CA GLY A 70 4.59 18.93 13.76
C GLY A 70 3.94 18.39 12.48
N SER A 71 4.68 18.31 11.37
CA SER A 71 4.18 17.90 10.05
C SER A 71 3.40 16.58 10.08
N GLY A 72 3.89 15.56 10.80
CA GLY A 72 3.21 14.27 10.91
C GLY A 72 1.88 14.33 11.67
N PHE A 73 1.81 15.10 12.77
CA PHE A 73 0.55 15.30 13.49
C PHE A 73 -0.45 16.12 12.70
N LEU A 74 0.02 17.13 11.94
CA LEU A 74 -0.84 17.89 11.02
C LEU A 74 -1.46 16.98 9.95
N LEU A 75 -0.67 16.07 9.38
CA LEU A 75 -1.20 15.08 8.45
C LEU A 75 -2.17 14.12 9.15
N GLY A 76 -1.89 13.68 10.37
CA GLY A 76 -2.82 12.89 11.18
C GLY A 76 -4.16 13.58 11.41
N VAL A 77 -4.15 14.85 11.79
CA VAL A 77 -5.36 15.66 11.93
C VAL A 77 -6.10 15.77 10.60
N ALA A 78 -5.39 16.04 9.50
CA ALA A 78 -6.00 16.08 8.17
C ALA A 78 -6.67 14.74 7.81
N VAL A 79 -6.01 13.61 8.10
CA VAL A 79 -6.58 12.26 7.88
C VAL A 79 -7.86 12.05 8.66
N PHE A 80 -7.90 12.45 9.93
CA PHE A 80 -9.10 12.37 10.74
C PHE A 80 -10.23 13.28 10.22
N LEU A 81 -9.90 14.51 9.81
CA LEU A 81 -10.89 15.43 9.22
C LEU A 81 -11.47 14.86 7.92
N VAL A 82 -10.66 14.22 7.07
CA VAL A 82 -11.13 13.54 5.86
C VAL A 82 -12.10 12.40 6.20
N TYR A 83 -11.83 11.64 7.27
CA TYR A 83 -12.79 10.65 7.76
C TYR A 83 -14.11 11.30 8.19
N LEU A 84 -14.08 12.45 8.87
CA LEU A 84 -15.30 13.17 9.26
C LEU A 84 -16.08 13.68 8.05
N ILE A 85 -15.41 14.16 6.99
CA ILE A 85 -16.06 14.52 5.72
C ILE A 85 -16.84 13.33 5.16
N TYR A 86 -16.21 12.15 5.12
CA TYR A 86 -16.88 10.91 4.71
C TYR A 86 -18.07 10.63 5.61
N ALA A 87 -17.86 10.46 6.92
CA ALA A 87 -18.87 9.97 7.85
C ALA A 87 -20.07 10.92 8.00
N LEU A 88 -19.85 12.22 8.02
CA LEU A 88 -20.93 13.23 8.07
C LEU A 88 -21.61 13.37 6.71
N GLY A 89 -20.86 13.27 5.61
CA GLY A 89 -21.40 13.39 4.26
C GLY A 89 -22.25 12.20 3.84
N THR A 90 -21.95 11.00 4.32
CA THR A 90 -22.73 9.77 4.11
C THR A 90 -23.82 9.55 5.15
N ASN A 91 -23.96 10.45 6.15
CA ASN A 91 -24.83 10.28 7.32
C ASN A 91 -24.57 8.98 8.10
N THR A 92 -23.31 8.54 8.16
CA THR A 92 -22.89 7.34 8.89
C THR A 92 -22.01 7.66 10.09
N PHE A 93 -22.00 8.91 10.55
CA PHE A 93 -21.27 9.32 11.74
C PHE A 93 -21.77 8.55 12.97
N ALA A 94 -20.82 8.05 13.76
CA ALA A 94 -21.07 7.50 15.08
C ALA A 94 -19.84 7.80 15.95
N PHE A 95 -20.07 8.18 17.20
CA PHE A 95 -19.00 8.53 18.13
C PHE A 95 -17.98 7.38 18.29
N THR A 96 -18.46 6.14 18.37
CA THR A 96 -17.61 4.94 18.46
C THR A 96 -16.71 4.75 17.24
N ARG A 97 -17.22 5.00 16.02
CA ARG A 97 -16.40 4.94 14.80
C ARG A 97 -15.37 6.05 14.77
N ALA A 98 -15.76 7.28 15.12
CA ALA A 98 -14.84 8.41 15.21
C ALA A 98 -13.71 8.14 16.22
N ALA A 99 -14.05 7.61 17.41
CA ALA A 99 -13.07 7.20 18.41
C ALA A 99 -12.13 6.10 17.92
N ALA A 100 -12.65 5.10 17.20
CA ALA A 100 -11.83 4.06 16.59
C ALA A 100 -10.83 4.64 15.57
N ILE A 101 -11.27 5.57 14.72
CA ILE A 101 -10.38 6.24 13.75
C ILE A 101 -9.34 7.11 14.46
N VAL A 102 -9.72 7.82 15.53
CA VAL A 102 -8.74 8.54 16.38
C VAL A 102 -7.67 7.58 16.89
N GLY A 103 -8.06 6.39 17.38
CA GLY A 103 -7.10 5.36 17.80
C GLY A 103 -6.19 4.90 16.66
N LEU A 104 -6.77 4.57 15.49
CA LEU A 104 -6.03 4.11 14.31
C LEU A 104 -5.06 5.16 13.75
N VAL A 105 -5.34 6.45 13.94
CA VAL A 105 -4.49 7.54 13.46
C VAL A 105 -3.45 7.92 14.51
N PHE A 106 -3.87 8.23 15.73
CA PHE A 106 -3.01 8.90 16.71
C PHE A 106 -2.18 7.93 17.56
N ILE A 107 -2.56 6.65 17.72
CA ILE A 107 -1.71 5.67 18.41
C ILE A 107 -0.40 5.42 17.62
N PRO A 108 -0.43 5.13 16.30
CA PRO A 108 0.78 5.05 15.48
C PRO A 108 1.65 6.31 15.55
N LEU A 109 1.03 7.49 15.50
CA LEU A 109 1.75 8.76 15.57
C LEU A 109 2.42 8.98 16.92
N ALA A 110 1.75 8.65 18.03
CA ALA A 110 2.30 8.73 19.37
C ALA A 110 3.49 7.77 19.55
N LEU A 111 3.36 6.52 19.07
CA LEU A 111 4.46 5.55 19.09
C LEU A 111 5.65 6.03 18.26
N ALA A 112 5.41 6.50 17.03
CA ALA A 112 6.43 7.06 16.16
C ALA A 112 7.12 8.29 16.79
N ALA A 113 6.37 9.20 17.42
CA ALA A 113 6.91 10.36 18.11
C ALA A 113 7.76 9.97 19.33
N SER A 114 7.33 8.96 20.11
CA SER A 114 8.09 8.45 21.26
C SER A 114 9.44 7.86 20.86
N ALA A 115 9.54 7.37 19.62
CA ALA A 115 10.75 6.81 19.05
C ALA A 115 11.56 7.82 18.23
N ALA A 116 11.19 9.11 18.15
CA ALA A 116 11.80 10.07 17.22
C ALA A 116 13.33 10.14 17.26
N ARG A 117 13.94 9.95 18.45
CA ARG A 117 15.40 9.95 18.65
C ARG A 117 16.05 8.56 18.63
N GLN A 118 15.26 7.49 18.53
CA GLN A 118 15.75 6.12 18.49
C GLN A 118 16.19 5.73 17.07
N PRO A 119 17.19 4.83 16.95
CA PRO A 119 17.58 4.29 15.65
C PRO A 119 16.39 3.56 15.00
N PRO A 120 16.29 3.56 13.66
CA PRO A 120 15.26 2.80 12.96
C PRO A 120 15.32 1.30 13.27
N GLY A 121 14.15 0.67 13.44
CA GLY A 121 14.06 -0.74 13.83
C GLY A 121 14.05 -0.94 15.35
N CYS A 122 13.63 0.08 16.10
CA CYS A 122 13.27 -0.07 17.51
C CYS A 122 11.91 -0.79 17.66
N TRP A 123 11.58 -1.27 18.86
CA TRP A 123 10.35 -2.03 19.07
C TRP A 123 9.09 -1.21 18.73
N GLN A 124 9.09 0.10 18.95
CA GLN A 124 7.97 0.99 18.60
C GLN A 124 7.68 0.97 17.10
N ASP A 125 8.73 0.92 16.28
CA ASP A 125 8.60 0.87 14.83
C ASP A 125 7.89 -0.43 14.41
N PHE A 126 8.30 -1.57 14.97
CA PHE A 126 7.69 -2.87 14.68
C PHE A 126 6.26 -3.00 15.20
N VAL A 127 5.97 -2.49 16.40
CA VAL A 127 4.60 -2.45 16.95
C VAL A 127 3.72 -1.56 16.08
N THR A 128 4.23 -0.43 15.60
CA THR A 128 3.49 0.48 14.71
C THR A 128 3.20 -0.18 13.36
N ILE A 129 4.19 -0.84 12.74
CA ILE A 129 4.00 -1.60 11.48
C ILE A 129 2.98 -2.73 11.68
N ALA A 130 3.12 -3.52 12.75
CA ALA A 130 2.20 -4.61 13.05
C ALA A 130 0.78 -4.10 13.30
N GLY A 131 0.61 -3.01 14.05
CA GLY A 131 -0.69 -2.38 14.30
C GLY A 131 -1.35 -1.88 13.01
N ILE A 132 -0.59 -1.24 12.13
CA ILE A 132 -1.08 -0.80 10.81
C ILE A 132 -1.49 -2.01 9.95
N TRP A 133 -0.68 -3.07 9.92
CA TRP A 133 -1.02 -4.29 9.18
C TRP A 133 -2.28 -4.97 9.71
N VAL A 134 -2.39 -5.11 11.04
CA VAL A 134 -3.56 -5.68 11.70
C VAL A 134 -4.81 -4.84 11.42
N ALA A 135 -4.69 -3.51 11.38
CA ALA A 135 -5.79 -2.65 10.99
C ALA A 135 -6.22 -2.91 9.53
N VAL A 136 -5.29 -3.02 8.59
CA VAL A 136 -5.63 -3.34 7.19
C VAL A 136 -6.31 -4.70 7.06
N LYS A 137 -5.79 -5.72 7.77
CA LYS A 137 -6.22 -7.11 7.57
C LYS A 137 -7.45 -7.52 8.39
N PHE A 138 -7.55 -7.03 9.62
CA PHE A 138 -8.49 -7.54 10.63
C PHE A 138 -9.40 -6.46 11.23
N SER A 139 -9.24 -5.18 10.87
CA SER A 139 -10.20 -4.18 11.35
C SER A 139 -11.60 -4.50 10.82
N PRO A 140 -12.65 -4.12 11.57
CA PRO A 140 -14.03 -4.19 11.08
C PRO A 140 -14.25 -3.07 10.04
N SER A 141 -13.59 -3.18 8.89
CA SER A 141 -13.55 -2.15 7.84
C SER A 141 -14.95 -1.80 7.36
N HIS A 142 -15.84 -2.79 7.20
CA HIS A 142 -17.24 -2.57 6.82
C HIS A 142 -18.03 -1.76 7.85
N TRP A 143 -17.67 -1.87 9.13
CA TRP A 143 -18.24 -1.03 10.18
C TRP A 143 -17.66 0.39 10.16
N LEU A 144 -16.37 0.57 9.86
CA LEU A 144 -15.74 1.89 9.74
C LEU A 144 -16.22 2.66 8.50
N TRP A 145 -16.44 1.95 7.39
CA TRP A 145 -16.77 2.48 6.07
C TRP A 145 -18.07 1.87 5.51
N PRO A 146 -19.22 2.11 6.15
CA PRO A 146 -20.47 1.41 5.81
C PRO A 146 -21.08 1.82 4.47
N TYR A 147 -20.71 2.97 3.91
CA TYR A 147 -21.19 3.46 2.61
C TYR A 147 -20.13 3.29 1.51
N PRO A 148 -20.50 2.84 0.29
CA PRO A 148 -21.82 2.34 -0.13
C PRO A 148 -21.94 0.83 0.13
N GLY A 149 -22.63 0.43 1.20
CA GLY A 149 -22.76 -0.99 1.59
C GLY A 149 -21.43 -1.68 1.92
N GLY A 150 -20.42 -0.93 2.36
CA GLY A 150 -19.09 -1.46 2.66
C GLY A 150 -18.24 -1.89 1.46
N ARG A 151 -18.70 -1.64 0.22
CA ARG A 151 -17.99 -2.10 -1.01
C ARG A 151 -16.58 -1.54 -1.15
N LEU A 152 -16.33 -0.34 -0.64
CA LEU A 152 -15.02 0.34 -0.70
C LEU A 152 -14.26 0.25 0.63
N ALA A 153 -14.77 -0.51 1.60
CA ALA A 153 -14.25 -0.49 2.97
C ALA A 153 -12.77 -0.87 3.05
N TYR A 154 -12.36 -1.91 2.32
CA TYR A 154 -10.95 -2.31 2.24
C TYR A 154 -10.07 -1.19 1.69
N VAL A 155 -10.44 -0.61 0.54
CA VAL A 155 -9.67 0.45 -0.13
C VAL A 155 -9.52 1.68 0.76
N PHE A 156 -10.59 2.09 1.46
CA PHE A 156 -10.51 3.21 2.40
C PHE A 156 -9.64 2.91 3.62
N THR A 157 -9.72 1.70 4.18
CA THR A 157 -8.83 1.30 5.28
C THR A 157 -7.37 1.32 4.83
N VAL A 158 -7.06 0.80 3.63
CA VAL A 158 -5.72 0.86 3.04
C VAL A 158 -5.25 2.30 2.87
N LEU A 159 -6.07 3.15 2.24
CA LEU A 159 -5.73 4.55 2.02
C LEU A 159 -5.48 5.31 3.33
N LEU A 160 -6.33 5.11 4.34
CA LEU A 160 -6.13 5.68 5.67
C LEU A 160 -4.80 5.19 6.29
N CYS A 161 -4.56 3.88 6.27
CA CYS A 161 -3.36 3.26 6.84
C CYS A 161 -2.07 3.72 6.14
N VAL A 162 -2.08 3.87 4.81
CA VAL A 162 -0.95 4.43 4.06
C VAL A 162 -0.68 5.87 4.48
N ASN A 163 -1.72 6.70 4.60
CA ASN A 163 -1.56 8.08 5.06
C ASN A 163 -1.01 8.17 6.49
N VAL A 164 -1.48 7.30 7.40
CA VAL A 164 -0.94 7.17 8.76
C VAL A 164 0.52 6.69 8.76
N ALA A 165 0.87 5.74 7.89
CA ALA A 165 2.24 5.26 7.73
C ALA A 165 3.17 6.35 7.15
N LEU A 166 2.69 7.16 6.20
CA LEU A 166 3.43 8.33 5.68
C LEU A 166 3.67 9.36 6.80
N ALA A 167 2.64 9.70 7.57
CA ALA A 167 2.76 10.60 8.70
C ALA A 167 3.75 10.07 9.76
N SER A 168 3.64 8.80 10.12
CA SER A 168 4.48 8.14 11.13
C SER A 168 5.93 7.98 10.68
N PHE A 169 6.16 7.41 9.50
CA PHE A 169 7.50 6.98 9.09
C PHE A 169 8.22 7.96 8.18
N VAL A 170 7.51 8.67 7.30
CA VAL A 170 8.15 9.64 6.40
C VAL A 170 8.33 10.99 7.10
N LEU A 171 7.33 11.47 7.84
CA LEU A 171 7.39 12.79 8.47
C LEU A 171 7.96 12.78 9.90
N LEU A 172 7.44 11.93 10.80
CA LEU A 172 7.90 11.90 12.20
C LEU A 172 9.24 11.16 12.36
N ARG A 173 9.31 9.89 11.95
CA ARG A 173 10.54 9.08 12.07
C ARG A 173 11.61 9.44 11.03
N ARG A 174 11.21 10.09 9.93
CA ARG A 174 12.11 10.46 8.81
C ARG A 174 12.95 9.27 8.34
N LEU A 175 12.27 8.13 8.14
CA LEU A 175 12.93 6.89 7.77
C LEU A 175 13.51 7.02 6.36
N ASN A 176 14.84 7.04 6.29
CA ASN A 176 15.55 7.08 5.01
C ASN A 176 15.44 5.75 4.26
N GLY A 177 15.66 5.78 2.95
CA GLY A 177 15.79 4.58 2.13
C GLY A 177 14.49 3.83 1.83
N ILE A 178 13.31 4.39 2.18
CA ILE A 178 12.01 3.78 1.84
C ILE A 178 11.90 3.58 0.33
N GLY A 179 12.33 4.56 -0.48
CA GLY A 179 12.13 4.53 -1.92
C GLY A 179 10.70 4.83 -2.35
N TYR A 180 9.95 5.58 -1.53
CA TYR A 180 8.58 6.02 -1.79
C TYR A 180 8.57 7.06 -2.93
N SER A 181 8.50 6.59 -4.17
CA SER A 181 8.61 7.46 -5.34
C SER A 181 7.92 6.85 -6.55
N ILE A 182 7.23 7.65 -7.36
CA ILE A 182 6.89 7.27 -8.74
C ILE A 182 8.00 7.81 -9.63
N GLY A 183 8.85 6.91 -10.08
CA GLY A 183 10.06 7.24 -10.83
C GLY A 183 10.50 6.11 -11.74
N TRP A 184 11.71 6.24 -12.29
CA TRP A 184 12.36 5.24 -13.12
C TRP A 184 13.87 5.37 -13.05
N GLY A 185 14.57 4.28 -13.35
CA GLY A 185 16.02 4.19 -13.36
C GLY A 185 16.54 3.39 -14.55
N ARG A 186 17.82 3.59 -14.91
CA ARG A 186 18.45 3.00 -16.12
C ARG A 186 18.34 1.47 -16.21
N HIS A 187 18.30 0.79 -15.06
CA HIS A 187 18.26 -0.68 -14.99
C HIS A 187 16.95 -1.23 -14.40
N TRP A 188 15.93 -0.38 -14.20
CA TRP A 188 14.68 -0.83 -13.60
C TRP A 188 13.99 -1.89 -14.45
N SER A 189 13.90 -1.68 -15.78
CA SER A 189 13.27 -2.64 -16.69
C SER A 189 13.90 -4.03 -16.57
N PHE A 190 15.24 -4.10 -16.50
CA PHE A 190 15.95 -5.36 -16.31
C PHE A 190 15.55 -6.04 -14.99
N PHE A 191 15.63 -5.34 -13.84
CA PHE A 191 15.32 -5.96 -12.56
C PHE A 191 13.84 -6.31 -12.38
N VAL A 192 12.94 -5.48 -12.89
CA VAL A 192 11.49 -5.74 -12.88
C VAL A 192 11.17 -6.96 -13.75
N LEU A 193 11.65 -6.98 -14.99
CA LEU A 193 11.39 -8.07 -15.93
C LEU A 193 12.05 -9.37 -15.48
N ALA A 194 13.31 -9.33 -15.06
CA ALA A 194 14.02 -10.51 -14.57
C ALA A 194 13.34 -11.10 -13.34
N SER A 195 12.92 -10.26 -12.37
CA SER A 195 12.22 -10.75 -11.18
C SER A 195 10.87 -11.35 -11.53
N PHE A 196 10.11 -10.71 -12.43
CA PHE A 196 8.82 -11.23 -12.90
C PHE A 196 8.95 -12.58 -13.63
N ILE A 197 9.89 -12.68 -14.59
CA ILE A 197 10.09 -13.90 -15.39
C ILE A 197 10.61 -15.04 -14.50
N VAL A 198 11.66 -14.80 -13.71
CA VAL A 198 12.26 -15.86 -12.88
C VAL A 198 11.29 -16.31 -11.80
N PHE A 199 10.53 -15.39 -11.19
CA PHE A 199 9.44 -15.77 -10.29
C PHE A 199 8.41 -16.63 -11.00
N GLY A 200 7.93 -16.23 -12.19
CA GLY A 200 6.95 -16.99 -12.96
C GLY A 200 7.42 -18.41 -13.30
N CYS A 201 8.68 -18.57 -13.71
CA CYS A 201 9.30 -19.88 -13.97
C CYS A 201 9.34 -20.81 -12.75
N ILE A 202 9.32 -20.26 -11.53
CA ILE A 202 9.31 -21.04 -10.28
C ILE A 202 7.87 -21.26 -9.79
N ALA A 203 7.11 -20.17 -9.68
CA ALA A 203 5.80 -20.15 -9.05
C ALA A 203 4.72 -20.84 -9.88
N ILE A 204 4.80 -20.79 -11.23
CA ILE A 204 3.80 -21.46 -12.07
C ILE A 204 3.90 -22.99 -11.94
N PRO A 205 5.07 -23.63 -12.20
CA PRO A 205 5.18 -25.07 -12.03
C PRO A 205 4.95 -25.53 -10.60
N LEU A 206 5.50 -24.81 -9.61
CA LEU A 206 5.32 -25.14 -8.20
C LEU A 206 3.84 -25.01 -7.79
N GLY A 207 3.19 -23.93 -8.18
CA GLY A 207 1.79 -23.66 -7.87
C GLY A 207 0.84 -24.69 -8.47
N GLN A 208 1.12 -25.19 -9.67
CA GLN A 208 0.39 -26.31 -10.26
C GLN A 208 0.68 -27.62 -9.52
N ALA A 209 1.94 -27.91 -9.21
CA ALA A 209 2.36 -29.14 -8.53
C ALA A 209 1.76 -29.27 -7.11
N ILE A 210 1.58 -28.16 -6.39
CA ILE A 210 0.95 -28.17 -5.06
C ILE A 210 -0.56 -27.96 -5.11
N HIS A 211 -1.18 -27.94 -6.30
CA HIS A 211 -2.61 -27.65 -6.50
C HIS A 211 -3.04 -26.34 -5.82
N PHE A 212 -2.30 -25.27 -6.04
CA PHE A 212 -2.67 -23.92 -5.64
C PHE A 212 -3.24 -23.10 -6.81
N ILE A 213 -2.72 -23.32 -8.02
CA ILE A 213 -3.22 -22.69 -9.25
C ILE A 213 -3.48 -23.73 -10.34
N GLU A 214 -4.48 -23.44 -11.13
CA GLU A 214 -4.79 -24.13 -12.38
C GLU A 214 -4.90 -23.10 -13.49
N PHE A 215 -4.36 -23.42 -14.67
CA PHE A 215 -4.44 -22.54 -15.82
C PHE A 215 -5.88 -22.51 -16.34
N ALA A 216 -6.55 -21.37 -16.18
CA ALA A 216 -7.95 -21.17 -16.52
C ALA A 216 -8.18 -19.71 -16.93
N PRO A 217 -7.78 -19.32 -18.16
CA PRO A 217 -7.84 -17.93 -18.59
C PRO A 217 -9.25 -17.35 -18.65
N ARG A 218 -9.42 -16.13 -18.14
CA ARG A 218 -10.69 -15.40 -18.07
C ARG A 218 -10.78 -14.33 -19.17
N PHE A 219 -10.76 -14.74 -20.43
CA PHE A 219 -10.75 -13.82 -21.58
C PHE A 219 -11.95 -12.85 -21.62
N SER A 220 -13.11 -13.27 -21.11
CA SER A 220 -14.32 -12.44 -21.03
C SER A 220 -14.14 -11.20 -20.14
N GLU A 221 -13.22 -11.26 -19.16
CA GLU A 221 -12.98 -10.18 -18.20
C GLU A 221 -11.89 -9.21 -18.67
N TRP A 222 -11.22 -9.45 -19.80
CA TRP A 222 -10.07 -8.63 -20.25
C TRP A 222 -10.42 -7.17 -20.54
N LYS A 223 -11.70 -6.84 -20.75
CA LYS A 223 -12.16 -5.45 -20.86
C LYS A 223 -11.89 -4.64 -19.57
N SER A 224 -11.85 -5.31 -18.41
CA SER A 224 -11.56 -4.67 -17.12
C SER A 224 -10.05 -4.58 -16.83
N LEU A 225 -9.20 -5.22 -17.65
CA LEU A 225 -7.76 -5.34 -17.41
C LEU A 225 -7.08 -4.01 -17.10
N PRO A 226 -7.29 -2.91 -17.85
CA PRO A 226 -6.61 -1.66 -17.55
C PRO A 226 -7.00 -1.09 -16.18
N LEU A 227 -8.30 -1.02 -15.89
CA LEU A 227 -8.81 -0.45 -14.64
C LEU A 227 -8.46 -1.31 -13.43
N LEU A 228 -8.59 -2.63 -13.55
CA LEU A 228 -8.23 -3.56 -12.48
C LEU A 228 -6.73 -3.58 -12.21
N SER A 229 -5.90 -3.52 -13.25
CA SER A 229 -4.43 -3.45 -13.10
C SER A 229 -4.01 -2.19 -12.32
N LEU A 230 -4.64 -1.04 -12.61
CA LEU A 230 -4.41 0.18 -11.84
C LEU A 230 -4.91 0.04 -10.40
N GLY A 231 -6.07 -0.58 -10.20
CA GLY A 231 -6.61 -0.86 -8.87
C GLY A 231 -5.67 -1.73 -8.02
N ILE A 232 -5.17 -2.83 -8.60
CA ILE A 232 -4.19 -3.72 -7.98
C ILE A 232 -2.89 -2.95 -7.68
N LEU A 233 -2.38 -2.18 -8.63
CA LEU A 233 -1.15 -1.41 -8.45
C LEU A 233 -1.26 -0.40 -7.29
N PHE A 234 -2.28 0.46 -7.30
CA PHE A 234 -2.40 1.56 -6.34
C PHE A 234 -3.00 1.15 -4.99
N PHE A 235 -3.86 0.13 -4.93
CA PHE A 235 -4.61 -0.20 -3.70
C PHE A 235 -4.26 -1.56 -3.09
N THR A 236 -3.41 -2.35 -3.75
CA THR A 236 -2.86 -3.61 -3.21
C THR A 236 -1.34 -3.58 -3.20
N ALA A 237 -0.72 -3.66 -4.37
CA ALA A 237 0.71 -3.87 -4.51
C ALA A 237 1.53 -2.71 -3.91
N TRP A 238 1.23 -1.46 -4.24
CA TRP A 238 2.03 -0.35 -3.74
C TRP A 238 1.89 -0.12 -2.21
N PRO A 239 0.69 -0.16 -1.60
CA PRO A 239 0.54 -0.16 -0.15
C PRO A 239 1.30 -1.30 0.55
N GLU A 240 1.21 -2.53 0.03
CA GLU A 240 1.92 -3.67 0.62
C GLU A 240 3.44 -3.53 0.46
N GLU A 241 3.94 -3.14 -0.71
CA GLU A 241 5.37 -2.94 -0.93
C GLU A 241 5.93 -1.77 -0.11
N PHE A 242 5.12 -0.74 0.18
CA PHE A 242 5.47 0.30 1.14
C PHE A 242 5.69 -0.30 2.53
N LEU A 243 4.72 -1.07 3.03
CA LEU A 243 4.77 -1.67 4.36
C LEU A 243 5.90 -2.71 4.48
N PHE A 244 6.01 -3.63 3.54
CA PHE A 244 6.91 -4.77 3.66
C PHE A 244 8.34 -4.46 3.22
N ARG A 245 8.56 -3.63 2.20
CA ARG A 245 9.93 -3.32 1.73
C ARG A 245 10.40 -1.99 2.25
N GLY A 246 9.61 -0.95 1.99
CA GLY A 246 9.94 0.41 2.39
C GLY A 246 10.14 0.55 3.90
N LEU A 247 9.30 -0.12 4.70
CA LEU A 247 9.33 -0.08 6.16
C LEU A 247 9.94 -1.35 6.77
N LEU A 248 9.27 -2.51 6.69
CA LEU A 248 9.64 -3.71 7.46
C LEU A 248 11.02 -4.26 7.09
N GLN A 249 11.28 -4.54 5.81
CA GLN A 249 12.58 -5.04 5.34
C GLN A 249 13.71 -4.05 5.66
N ASN A 250 13.48 -2.76 5.40
CA ASN A 250 14.41 -1.68 5.69
C ASN A 250 14.78 -1.63 7.18
N MET A 251 13.79 -1.72 8.07
CA MET A 251 14.00 -1.70 9.51
C MET A 251 14.61 -3.00 10.06
N LEU A 252 14.19 -4.16 9.57
CA LEU A 252 14.79 -5.44 9.94
C LEU A 252 16.27 -5.51 9.53
N ALA A 253 16.61 -5.00 8.35
CA ALA A 253 18.01 -4.92 7.90
C ALA A 253 18.86 -4.06 8.83
N ARG A 254 18.32 -2.93 9.32
CA ARG A 254 19.01 -2.05 10.28
C ARG A 254 19.11 -2.65 11.68
N ALA A 255 18.01 -3.23 12.18
CA ALA A 255 17.96 -3.85 13.51
C ALA A 255 18.90 -5.06 13.61
N SER A 256 18.93 -5.90 12.57
CA SER A 256 19.82 -7.07 12.49
C SER A 256 21.23 -6.74 12.01
N LYS A 257 21.48 -5.51 11.55
CA LYS A 257 22.72 -5.11 10.85
C LYS A 257 23.07 -6.01 9.65
N SER A 258 22.07 -6.62 9.03
CA SER A 258 22.23 -7.55 7.90
C SER A 258 21.14 -7.35 6.87
N GLU A 259 21.52 -6.85 5.71
CA GLU A 259 20.66 -6.72 4.53
C GLU A 259 20.04 -8.06 4.10
N LEU A 260 20.78 -9.15 4.28
CA LEU A 260 20.29 -10.49 3.96
C LEU A 260 19.24 -10.94 4.97
N ALA A 261 19.52 -10.82 6.27
CA ALA A 261 18.57 -11.22 7.30
C ALA A 261 17.25 -10.44 7.17
N GLY A 262 17.34 -9.11 7.02
CA GLY A 262 16.15 -8.27 6.84
C GLY A 262 15.33 -8.64 5.61
N TRP A 263 15.98 -8.96 4.49
CA TRP A 263 15.32 -9.37 3.26
C TRP A 263 14.61 -10.72 3.38
N TRP A 264 15.30 -11.75 3.87
CA TRP A 264 14.71 -13.07 4.05
C TRP A 264 13.57 -13.06 5.06
N THR A 265 13.75 -12.41 6.21
CA THR A 265 12.71 -12.32 7.24
C THR A 265 11.48 -11.55 6.73
N ALA A 266 11.65 -10.42 6.05
CA ALA A 266 10.51 -9.68 5.49
C ALA A 266 9.77 -10.46 4.39
N SER A 267 10.48 -11.30 3.63
CA SER A 267 9.88 -12.16 2.61
C SER A 267 9.02 -13.26 3.23
N LEU A 268 9.52 -13.92 4.28
CA LEU A 268 8.76 -14.91 5.04
C LEU A 268 7.54 -14.28 5.72
N LEU A 269 7.72 -13.13 6.39
CA LEU A 269 6.62 -12.42 7.04
C LEU A 269 5.54 -11.97 6.04
N PHE A 270 5.94 -11.59 4.82
CA PHE A 270 5.00 -11.33 3.73
C PHE A 270 4.20 -12.59 3.34
N GLY A 271 4.84 -13.76 3.27
CA GLY A 271 4.11 -15.01 3.07
C GLY A 271 3.11 -15.31 4.19
N PHE A 272 3.56 -15.23 5.45
CA PHE A 272 2.70 -15.45 6.62
C PHE A 272 1.53 -14.48 6.70
N SER A 273 1.69 -13.26 6.20
CA SER A 273 0.62 -12.27 6.19
C SER A 273 -0.59 -12.66 5.30
N HIS A 274 -0.39 -13.65 4.44
CA HIS A 274 -1.39 -14.21 3.53
C HIS A 274 -1.98 -15.55 4.02
N ILE A 275 -1.62 -16.04 5.21
CA ILE A 275 -2.05 -17.36 5.72
C ILE A 275 -3.57 -17.52 5.83
N THR A 276 -4.32 -16.42 5.97
CA THR A 276 -5.79 -16.41 6.08
C THR A 276 -6.48 -16.29 4.72
N ASN A 277 -5.74 -16.12 3.62
CA ASN A 277 -6.32 -15.94 2.31
C ASN A 277 -6.83 -17.28 1.78
N MET A 278 -8.08 -17.28 1.28
CA MET A 278 -8.71 -18.47 0.69
C MET A 278 -8.81 -19.65 1.68
N GLY A 279 -9.02 -19.36 2.97
CA GLY A 279 -9.09 -20.35 4.05
C GLY A 279 -7.94 -20.20 5.05
N PHE A 280 -8.11 -20.75 6.26
CA PHE A 280 -7.07 -20.73 7.30
C PHE A 280 -6.84 -22.14 7.88
N PRO A 281 -5.59 -22.61 7.98
CA PRO A 281 -4.35 -22.01 7.45
C PRO A 281 -4.11 -22.39 5.97
N ASN A 282 -3.69 -21.42 5.15
CA ASN A 282 -3.31 -21.66 3.75
C ASN A 282 -1.79 -21.67 3.55
N TRP A 283 -1.15 -22.79 3.86
CA TRP A 283 0.31 -22.95 3.74
C TRP A 283 0.83 -22.88 2.30
N ARG A 284 0.01 -23.28 1.32
CA ARG A 284 0.34 -23.17 -0.11
C ARG A 284 0.51 -21.71 -0.51
N TYR A 285 -0.41 -20.86 -0.03
CA TYR A 285 -0.30 -19.41 -0.21
C TYR A 285 0.95 -18.87 0.49
N VAL A 286 1.18 -19.23 1.76
CA VAL A 286 2.36 -18.77 2.51
C VAL A 286 3.67 -19.07 1.77
N LEU A 287 3.80 -20.27 1.21
CA LEU A 287 4.98 -20.67 0.44
C LEU A 287 5.17 -19.79 -0.81
N LEU A 288 4.16 -19.70 -1.67
CA LEU A 288 4.26 -18.96 -2.93
C LEU A 288 4.40 -17.45 -2.71
N ALA A 289 3.67 -16.89 -1.73
CA ALA A 289 3.81 -15.49 -1.35
C ALA A 289 5.17 -15.20 -0.73
N SER A 290 5.78 -16.12 0.04
CA SER A 290 7.15 -15.93 0.53
C SER A 290 8.17 -15.84 -0.62
N ILE A 291 8.03 -16.71 -1.63
CA ILE A 291 8.87 -16.67 -2.84
C ILE A 291 8.63 -15.36 -3.60
N ALA A 292 7.37 -14.93 -3.76
CA ALA A 292 7.04 -13.65 -4.39
C ALA A 292 7.69 -12.47 -3.64
N GLY A 293 7.53 -12.44 -2.32
CA GLY A 293 8.12 -11.44 -1.43
C GLY A 293 9.65 -11.37 -1.53
N PHE A 294 10.31 -12.49 -1.79
CA PHE A 294 11.75 -12.53 -2.06
C PHE A 294 12.12 -11.76 -3.33
N PHE A 295 11.41 -11.98 -4.45
CA PHE A 295 11.65 -11.26 -5.70
C PHE A 295 11.27 -9.77 -5.65
N TYR A 296 10.20 -9.45 -4.91
CA TYR A 296 9.82 -8.06 -4.64
C TYR A 296 10.91 -7.34 -3.83
N GLY A 297 11.35 -7.97 -2.72
CA GLY A 297 12.47 -7.47 -1.92
C GLY A 297 13.78 -7.35 -2.69
N TRP A 298 14.08 -8.27 -3.61
CA TRP A 298 15.25 -8.16 -4.50
C TRP A 298 15.15 -6.96 -5.43
N THR A 299 13.98 -6.77 -6.05
CA THR A 299 13.72 -5.64 -6.95
C THR A 299 13.91 -4.33 -6.21
N TRP A 300 13.34 -4.20 -5.01
CA TRP A 300 13.52 -3.02 -4.17
C TRP A 300 15.00 -2.77 -3.83
N ARG A 301 15.76 -3.79 -3.43
CA ARG A 301 17.20 -3.66 -3.12
C ARG A 301 18.02 -3.17 -4.31
N LYS A 302 17.71 -3.64 -5.52
CA LYS A 302 18.45 -3.27 -6.73
C LYS A 302 18.03 -1.90 -7.29
N THR A 303 16.77 -1.54 -7.14
CA THR A 303 16.20 -0.32 -7.74
C THR A 303 16.02 0.85 -6.77
N GLY A 304 16.14 0.60 -5.46
CA GLY A 304 15.91 1.59 -4.40
C GLY A 304 14.51 2.20 -4.40
N SER A 305 13.51 1.51 -4.99
CA SER A 305 12.17 2.03 -5.20
C SER A 305 11.10 0.98 -4.91
N ILE A 306 10.14 1.33 -4.05
CA ILE A 306 8.98 0.46 -3.81
C ILE A 306 8.05 0.43 -5.02
N PHE A 307 8.07 1.46 -5.88
CA PHE A 307 7.24 1.47 -7.07
C PHE A 307 7.72 0.43 -8.09
N ALA A 308 9.03 0.26 -8.25
CA ALA A 308 9.56 -0.83 -9.08
C ALA A 308 9.15 -2.21 -8.54
N SER A 309 9.19 -2.39 -7.22
CA SER A 309 8.70 -3.60 -6.57
C SER A 309 7.19 -3.81 -6.79
N ALA A 310 6.40 -2.74 -6.63
CA ALA A 310 4.95 -2.75 -6.83
C ALA A 310 4.56 -3.06 -8.28
N LEU A 311 5.38 -2.69 -9.27
CA LEU A 311 5.17 -3.10 -10.66
C LEU A 311 5.32 -4.62 -10.85
N VAL A 312 6.33 -5.24 -10.22
CA VAL A 312 6.49 -6.71 -10.25
C VAL A 312 5.32 -7.38 -9.53
N HIS A 313 4.97 -6.88 -8.35
CA HIS A 313 3.86 -7.40 -7.55
C HIS A 313 2.53 -7.30 -8.30
N ALA A 314 2.18 -6.12 -8.81
CA ALA A 314 0.97 -5.93 -9.59
C ALA A 314 0.95 -6.80 -10.86
N ALA A 315 2.08 -6.96 -11.55
CA ALA A 315 2.16 -7.84 -12.72
C ALA A 315 1.89 -9.31 -12.36
N VAL A 316 2.40 -9.78 -11.21
CA VAL A 316 2.12 -11.13 -10.70
C VAL A 316 0.65 -11.31 -10.39
N ASP A 317 0.04 -10.36 -9.68
CA ASP A 317 -1.38 -10.43 -9.30
C ASP A 317 -2.30 -10.35 -10.51
N VAL A 318 -1.99 -9.48 -11.48
CA VAL A 318 -2.73 -9.37 -12.74
C VAL A 318 -2.62 -10.67 -13.54
N LEU A 319 -1.42 -11.23 -13.68
CA LEU A 319 -1.21 -12.51 -14.36
C LEU A 319 -2.01 -13.63 -13.68
N TRP A 320 -1.94 -13.71 -12.35
CA TRP A 320 -2.66 -14.70 -11.56
C TRP A 320 -4.18 -14.55 -11.74
N HIS A 321 -4.71 -13.33 -11.61
CA HIS A 321 -6.14 -13.05 -11.71
C HIS A 321 -6.73 -13.41 -13.08
N PHE A 322 -6.03 -13.09 -14.18
CA PHE A 322 -6.57 -13.25 -15.53
C PHE A 322 -6.27 -14.60 -16.18
N LEU A 323 -5.18 -15.28 -15.80
CA LEU A 323 -4.76 -16.53 -16.45
C LEU A 323 -4.98 -17.79 -15.60
N PHE A 324 -5.16 -17.64 -14.29
CA PHE A 324 -5.18 -18.77 -13.38
C PHE A 324 -6.38 -18.71 -12.43
N ARG A 325 -6.82 -19.88 -11.99
CA ARG A 325 -7.82 -20.06 -10.93
C ARG A 325 -7.14 -20.70 -9.72
N THR A 326 -7.48 -20.25 -8.53
CA THR A 326 -7.07 -20.91 -7.28
C THR A 326 -7.88 -22.18 -7.07
N THR A 327 -7.21 -23.29 -6.76
CA THR A 327 -7.82 -24.62 -6.59
C THR A 327 -7.89 -25.06 -5.14
#